data_AF-A0A9E4W6B3-F1
#
_entry.id   AF-A0A9E4W6B3-F1
#
_cell.length_a   1.000
_cell.length_b   1.000
_cell.length_c   1.000
_cell.angle_alpha   90.00
_cell.angle_beta   90.00
_cell.angle_gamma   90.00
#
_symmetry.space_group_name_H-M   'P 1'
#
loop_
_entity.id
_entity.type
_entity.pdbx_description
1 polymer ?
#
loop_
_entity_poly.entity_id
_entity_poly.type
_entity_poly.pdbx_seq_one_letter_code
_entity_poly.pdbx_strand_id
1 'polypeptide(L)'
;MDWGMANRMARLIQPDGHCMFLPIDHGYFQGPTRMLEQPGETIKPLLPYADALFVTRGVVRAVVDPALDKPVILRMSGGTSMVGADLADEGITTSMDDAVRLNVAAVGISVFIGTKFEKQSLLNLGKLVDEGERYGIPVMAITAVGKELEKRDARYLSLCCRICAELGAKVVKTYWCEDFDKVTGGCPVPVVMAGGPQADTEKEVMEFVKDGMDNGS
;
A
#
# COMPACT_ATOMS: atom_id res chain seq x y z
N MET A 1 0.44 16.12 -13.66
CA MET A 1 -0.60 15.09 -13.43
C MET A 1 -1.81 15.49 -14.25
N ASP A 2 -2.38 14.58 -15.04
CA ASP A 2 -3.63 14.88 -15.75
C ASP A 2 -4.82 14.99 -14.77
N TRP A 3 -5.98 15.42 -15.27
CA TRP A 3 -7.16 15.63 -14.42
C TRP A 3 -7.65 14.36 -13.73
N GLY A 4 -7.64 13.21 -14.42
CA GLY A 4 -8.18 11.95 -13.89
C GLY A 4 -7.33 11.40 -12.76
N MET A 5 -6.00 11.42 -12.93
CA MET A 5 -5.08 11.02 -11.89
C MET A 5 -5.11 12.01 -10.71
N ALA A 6 -5.20 13.31 -10.97
CA ALA A 6 -5.31 14.32 -9.91
C ALA A 6 -6.59 14.15 -9.08
N ASN A 7 -7.73 13.89 -9.73
CA ASN A 7 -8.98 13.60 -9.04
C ASN A 7 -8.88 12.36 -8.15
N ARG A 8 -8.29 11.27 -8.66
CA ARG A 8 -8.08 10.05 -7.88
C ARG A 8 -7.18 10.26 -6.67
N MET A 9 -6.07 10.99 -6.85
CA MET A 9 -5.15 11.33 -5.76
C MET A 9 -5.84 12.17 -4.67
N ALA A 10 -6.66 13.16 -5.05
CA ALA A 10 -7.39 14.01 -4.11
C ALA A 10 -8.49 13.27 -3.32
N ARG A 11 -8.90 12.07 -3.75
CA ARG A 11 -9.79 11.19 -2.98
C ARG A 11 -9.03 10.36 -1.94
N LEU A 12 -7.74 10.11 -2.19
CA LEU A 12 -6.89 9.29 -1.32
C LEU A 12 -6.24 10.15 -0.23
N ILE A 13 -5.68 11.29 -0.62
CA ILE A 13 -5.04 12.25 0.29
C ILE A 13 -6.00 13.42 0.47
N GLN A 14 -6.44 13.63 1.70
CA GLN A 14 -7.42 14.66 2.05
C GLN A 14 -6.83 16.07 1.89
N PRO A 15 -7.66 17.13 1.85
CA PRO A 15 -7.18 18.50 1.64
C PRO A 15 -6.20 19.03 2.69
N ASP A 16 -6.17 18.41 3.88
CA ASP A 16 -5.21 18.70 4.95
C ASP A 16 -3.84 18.03 4.73
N GLY A 17 -3.68 17.26 3.66
CA GLY A 17 -2.45 16.53 3.33
C GLY A 17 -2.35 15.15 3.96
N HIS A 18 -3.35 14.70 4.71
CA HIS A 18 -3.32 13.43 5.43
C HIS A 18 -4.20 12.35 4.80
N CYS A 19 -3.98 11.10 5.20
CA CYS A 19 -4.81 9.97 4.80
C CYS A 19 -4.79 8.85 5.85
N MET A 20 -5.93 8.16 5.98
CA MET A 20 -6.10 6.95 6.80
C MET A 20 -6.63 5.81 5.92
N PHE A 21 -5.73 4.94 5.47
CA PHE A 21 -6.11 3.77 4.66
C PHE A 21 -6.41 2.57 5.56
N LEU A 22 -7.43 1.80 5.21
CA LEU A 22 -7.79 0.55 5.88
C LEU A 22 -7.31 -0.66 5.05
N PRO A 23 -6.12 -1.23 5.34
CA PRO A 23 -5.62 -2.41 4.64
C PRO A 23 -6.21 -3.72 5.17
N ILE A 24 -6.84 -4.49 4.29
CA ILE A 24 -7.40 -5.83 4.57
C ILE A 24 -6.92 -6.87 3.54
N ASP A 25 -5.82 -6.59 2.88
CA ASP A 25 -5.26 -7.34 1.77
C ASP A 25 -4.37 -8.52 2.19
N HIS A 26 -4.42 -8.97 3.44
CA HIS A 26 -3.54 -10.02 3.96
C HIS A 26 -3.96 -11.45 3.56
N GLY A 27 -5.25 -11.64 3.26
CA GLY A 27 -5.81 -12.97 3.07
C GLY A 27 -5.26 -13.76 1.88
N TYR A 28 -4.71 -13.10 0.84
CA TYR A 28 -4.20 -13.81 -0.34
C TYR A 28 -2.98 -14.69 -0.05
N PHE A 29 -2.19 -14.36 0.97
CA PHE A 29 -0.99 -15.11 1.33
C PHE A 29 -1.08 -15.75 2.72
N GLN A 30 -1.84 -15.16 3.66
CA GLN A 30 -2.01 -15.67 5.02
C GLN A 30 -3.22 -16.60 5.17
N GLY A 31 -4.18 -16.58 4.25
CA GLY A 31 -5.48 -17.22 4.44
C GLY A 31 -6.35 -16.45 5.44
N PRO A 32 -7.33 -17.10 6.10
CA PRO A 32 -8.22 -16.45 7.06
C PRO A 32 -7.42 -16.04 8.31
N THR A 33 -6.95 -14.80 8.33
CA THR A 33 -6.22 -14.22 9.46
C THR A 33 -7.18 -13.66 10.50
N ARG A 34 -6.72 -13.51 11.74
CA ARG A 34 -7.53 -13.08 12.88
C ARG A 34 -8.25 -11.76 12.56
N MET A 35 -9.54 -11.70 12.86
CA MET A 35 -10.44 -10.59 12.54
C MET A 35 -10.72 -10.37 11.04
N LEU A 36 -10.17 -11.17 10.13
CA LEU A 36 -10.45 -11.09 8.69
C LEU A 36 -10.96 -12.44 8.13
N GLU A 37 -11.49 -13.30 9.00
CA GLU A 37 -12.17 -14.53 8.60
C GLU A 37 -13.44 -14.22 7.80
N GLN A 38 -14.11 -13.11 8.15
CA GLN A 38 -15.27 -12.56 7.46
C GLN A 38 -15.03 -11.07 7.14
N PRO A 39 -14.21 -10.75 6.11
CA PRO A 39 -13.71 -9.39 5.90
C PRO A 39 -14.82 -8.37 5.69
N GLY A 40 -15.94 -8.77 5.07
CA GLY A 40 -17.11 -7.90 4.88
C GLY A 40 -17.74 -7.45 6.19
N GLU A 41 -17.88 -8.35 7.17
CA GLU A 41 -18.43 -7.99 8.49
C GLU A 41 -17.45 -7.13 9.29
N THR A 42 -16.16 -7.44 9.21
CA THR A 42 -15.10 -6.71 9.92
C THR A 42 -15.02 -5.24 9.50
N ILE A 43 -15.09 -4.95 8.20
CA ILE A 43 -14.87 -3.57 7.73
C ILE A 43 -16.07 -2.66 7.93
N LYS A 44 -17.30 -3.20 8.00
CA LYS A 44 -18.54 -2.39 8.12
C LYS A 44 -18.46 -1.26 9.16
N PRO A 45 -18.09 -1.52 10.44
CA PRO A 45 -18.01 -0.46 11.44
C PRO A 45 -16.80 0.47 11.28
N LEU A 46 -15.79 0.07 10.50
CA LEU A 46 -14.52 0.79 10.37
C LEU A 46 -14.50 1.74 9.17
N LEU A 47 -15.21 1.39 8.09
CA LEU A 47 -15.24 2.16 6.84
C LEU A 47 -15.56 3.66 6.99
N PRO A 48 -16.46 4.10 7.89
CA PRO A 48 -16.72 5.53 8.08
C PRO A 48 -15.46 6.34 8.45
N TYR A 49 -14.52 5.71 9.17
CA TYR A 49 -13.29 6.33 9.68
C TYR A 49 -12.08 6.19 8.75
N ALA A 50 -12.24 5.50 7.62
CA ALA A 50 -11.17 5.32 6.63
C ALA A 50 -11.37 6.26 5.45
N ASP A 51 -10.28 6.79 4.91
CA ASP A 51 -10.29 7.56 3.67
C ASP A 51 -10.29 6.66 2.45
N ALA A 52 -9.65 5.48 2.53
CA ALA A 52 -9.66 4.50 1.46
C ALA A 52 -9.60 3.06 1.99
N LEU A 53 -10.18 2.13 1.23
CA LEU A 53 -10.07 0.69 1.49
C LEU A 53 -8.95 0.09 0.63
N PHE A 54 -7.95 -0.53 1.25
CA PHE A 54 -6.90 -1.25 0.54
C PHE A 54 -7.14 -2.76 0.61
N VAL A 55 -7.45 -3.39 -0.53
CA VAL A 55 -8.06 -4.72 -0.58
C VAL A 55 -7.72 -5.47 -1.87
N THR A 56 -7.88 -6.79 -1.87
CA THR A 56 -7.66 -7.65 -3.04
C THR A 56 -8.90 -7.75 -3.93
N ARG A 57 -8.70 -8.04 -5.23
CA ARG A 57 -9.80 -8.16 -6.21
C ARG A 57 -10.93 -9.11 -5.81
N GLY A 58 -10.59 -10.21 -5.12
CA GLY A 58 -11.55 -11.23 -4.72
C GLY A 58 -12.46 -10.72 -3.61
N VAL A 59 -11.87 -10.07 -2.61
CA VAL A 59 -12.61 -9.53 -1.47
C VAL A 59 -13.49 -8.36 -1.90
N VAL A 60 -13.01 -7.45 -2.75
CA VAL A 60 -13.83 -6.37 -3.33
C VAL A 60 -15.11 -6.93 -3.95
N ARG A 61 -14.98 -7.95 -4.80
CA ARG A 61 -16.12 -8.50 -5.54
C ARG A 61 -17.07 -9.32 -4.68
N ALA A 62 -16.56 -9.95 -3.63
CA ALA A 62 -17.33 -10.90 -2.84
C ALA A 62 -18.14 -10.22 -1.72
N VAL A 63 -17.58 -9.19 -1.08
CA VAL A 63 -18.13 -8.69 0.20
C VAL A 63 -18.13 -7.18 0.36
N VAL A 64 -17.51 -6.41 -0.54
CA VAL A 64 -17.55 -4.94 -0.46
C VAL A 64 -18.81 -4.47 -1.18
N ASP A 65 -19.62 -3.64 -0.50
CA ASP A 65 -20.83 -3.07 -1.07
C ASP A 65 -20.48 -2.19 -2.29
N PRO A 66 -21.05 -2.45 -3.49
CA PRO A 66 -20.84 -1.60 -4.66
C PRO A 66 -21.30 -0.14 -4.48
N ALA A 67 -22.18 0.13 -3.51
CA ALA A 67 -22.61 1.48 -3.13
C ALA A 67 -21.63 2.20 -2.19
N LEU A 68 -20.50 1.57 -1.84
CA LEU A 68 -19.46 2.19 -1.03
C LEU A 68 -18.92 3.45 -1.70
N ASP A 69 -18.99 4.57 -0.98
CA ASP A 69 -18.49 5.88 -1.47
C ASP A 69 -16.96 6.04 -1.27
N LYS A 70 -16.37 5.19 -0.42
CA LYS A 70 -14.93 5.23 -0.12
C LYS A 70 -14.11 4.72 -1.32
N PRO A 71 -13.04 5.43 -1.72
CA PRO A 71 -12.13 4.98 -2.77
C PRO A 71 -11.47 3.65 -2.41
N VAL A 72 -11.25 2.83 -3.44
CA VAL A 72 -10.54 1.55 -3.33
C VAL A 72 -9.12 1.69 -3.86
N ILE A 73 -8.17 1.18 -3.08
CA ILE A 73 -6.81 0.87 -3.51
C ILE A 73 -6.77 -0.65 -3.74
N LEU A 74 -6.45 -1.08 -4.96
CA LEU A 74 -6.49 -2.51 -5.31
C LEU A 74 -5.11 -3.14 -5.22
N ARG A 75 -4.95 -4.22 -4.46
CA ARG A 75 -3.69 -5.00 -4.45
C ARG A 75 -3.51 -5.72 -5.79
N MET A 76 -2.39 -5.44 -6.46
CA MET A 76 -2.06 -5.98 -7.78
C MET A 76 -0.98 -7.06 -7.75
N SER A 77 -0.06 -7.06 -6.77
CA SER A 77 0.92 -8.12 -6.59
C SER A 77 0.45 -9.26 -5.67
N GLY A 78 1.06 -10.43 -5.82
CA GLY A 78 0.81 -11.61 -4.99
C GLY A 78 1.37 -12.85 -5.68
N GLY A 79 0.76 -14.02 -5.42
CA GLY A 79 1.18 -15.30 -6.01
C GLY A 79 2.07 -16.14 -5.09
N THR A 80 2.29 -15.70 -3.86
CA THR A 80 3.00 -16.43 -2.81
C THR A 80 2.05 -16.71 -1.63
N SER A 81 2.44 -17.61 -0.73
CA SER A 81 1.69 -17.88 0.50
C SER A 81 2.62 -18.22 1.65
N MET A 82 2.09 -18.21 2.87
CA MET A 82 2.83 -18.62 4.08
C MET A 82 3.30 -20.08 4.06
N VAL A 83 2.77 -20.90 3.14
CA VAL A 83 3.21 -22.28 2.90
C VAL A 83 4.43 -22.34 1.96
N GLY A 84 4.58 -21.32 1.10
CA GLY A 84 5.67 -21.21 0.14
C GLY A 84 7.02 -20.89 0.77
N ALA A 85 8.08 -21.01 -0.03
CA ALA A 85 9.46 -20.83 0.45
C ALA A 85 9.82 -19.36 0.74
N ASP A 86 9.38 -18.45 -0.13
CA ASP A 86 9.71 -17.03 -0.08
C ASP A 86 8.51 -16.17 -0.46
N LEU A 87 8.12 -15.25 0.42
CA LEU A 87 7.02 -14.32 0.19
C LEU A 87 7.39 -13.21 -0.79
N ALA A 88 8.69 -12.96 -1.02
CA ALA A 88 9.16 -11.92 -1.93
C ALA A 88 9.01 -12.27 -3.42
N ASP A 89 8.75 -13.54 -3.75
CA ASP A 89 8.55 -14.01 -5.13
C ASP A 89 7.16 -13.66 -5.68
N GLU A 90 6.74 -12.40 -5.54
CA GLU A 90 5.46 -11.93 -6.04
C GLU A 90 5.51 -11.55 -7.53
N GLY A 91 4.40 -11.80 -8.21
CA GLY A 91 4.10 -11.35 -9.56
C GLY A 91 2.86 -10.45 -9.60
N ILE A 92 2.59 -9.86 -10.76
CA ILE A 92 1.32 -9.17 -11.01
C ILE A 92 0.21 -10.23 -11.15
N THR A 93 -0.79 -10.16 -10.29
CA THR A 93 -1.91 -11.12 -10.23
C THR A 93 -3.18 -10.62 -10.89
N THR A 94 -3.27 -9.31 -11.14
CA THR A 94 -4.46 -8.62 -11.66
C THR A 94 -4.09 -7.64 -12.76
N SER A 95 -4.96 -7.41 -13.74
CA SER A 95 -4.70 -6.47 -14.84
C SER A 95 -5.27 -5.09 -14.56
N MET A 96 -4.65 -4.06 -15.16
CA MET A 96 -5.17 -2.69 -15.04
C MET A 96 -6.57 -2.52 -15.62
N ASP A 97 -6.94 -3.29 -16.65
CA ASP A 97 -8.32 -3.32 -17.16
C ASP A 97 -9.34 -3.73 -16.09
N ASP A 98 -8.97 -4.66 -15.19
CA ASP A 98 -9.85 -5.05 -14.09
C ASP A 98 -9.94 -3.96 -13.01
N ALA A 99 -8.82 -3.27 -12.76
CA ALA A 99 -8.79 -2.09 -11.89
C ALA A 99 -9.72 -0.98 -12.41
N VAL A 100 -9.72 -0.73 -13.72
CA VAL A 100 -10.64 0.20 -14.38
C VAL A 100 -12.09 -0.26 -14.20
N ARG A 101 -12.40 -1.54 -14.45
CA ARG A 101 -13.77 -2.10 -14.30
C ARG A 101 -14.29 -2.01 -12.86
N LEU A 102 -13.40 -2.10 -11.87
CA LEU A 102 -13.72 -1.97 -10.45
C LEU A 102 -13.75 -0.51 -9.98
N ASN A 103 -13.55 0.47 -10.87
CA ASN A 103 -13.56 1.90 -10.58
C ASN A 103 -12.61 2.28 -9.42
N VAL A 104 -11.42 1.69 -9.39
CA VAL A 104 -10.48 1.91 -8.29
C VAL A 104 -9.85 3.30 -8.37
N ALA A 105 -9.48 3.85 -7.21
CA ALA A 105 -8.79 5.14 -7.13
C ALA A 105 -7.28 4.97 -7.27
N ALA A 106 -6.71 3.84 -6.83
CA ALA A 106 -5.31 3.52 -7.03
C ALA A 106 -5.10 2.01 -7.11
N VAL A 107 -3.91 1.62 -7.52
CA VAL A 107 -3.43 0.25 -7.40
C VAL A 107 -2.20 0.21 -6.48
N GLY A 108 -2.04 -0.88 -5.73
CA GLY A 108 -0.93 -1.10 -4.82
C GLY A 108 -0.10 -2.32 -5.22
N ILE A 109 1.23 -2.18 -5.20
CA ILE A 109 2.17 -3.25 -5.55
C ILE A 109 3.30 -3.35 -4.52
N SER A 110 3.61 -4.56 -4.06
CA SER A 110 4.76 -4.81 -3.19
C SER A 110 6.07 -4.77 -3.98
N VAL A 111 7.10 -4.16 -3.40
CA VAL A 111 8.47 -4.20 -3.91
C VAL A 111 9.44 -4.70 -2.85
N PHE A 112 10.30 -5.63 -3.21
CA PHE A 112 11.15 -6.38 -2.28
C PHE A 112 12.63 -6.10 -2.54
N ILE A 113 13.04 -4.84 -2.34
CA ILE A 113 14.39 -4.35 -2.65
C ILE A 113 15.44 -5.00 -1.72
N GLY A 114 16.56 -5.44 -2.30
CA GLY A 114 17.61 -6.18 -1.56
C GLY A 114 17.29 -7.65 -1.27
N THR A 115 16.17 -8.18 -1.77
CA THR A 115 15.89 -9.62 -1.75
C THR A 115 16.33 -10.29 -3.07
N LYS A 116 16.34 -11.63 -3.10
CA LYS A 116 16.58 -12.41 -4.33
C LYS A 116 15.64 -12.01 -5.49
N PHE A 117 14.45 -11.50 -5.18
CA PHE A 117 13.41 -11.17 -6.15
C PHE A 117 13.28 -9.67 -6.43
N GLU A 118 14.26 -8.85 -6.01
CA GLU A 118 14.19 -7.39 -6.17
C GLU A 118 13.95 -6.98 -7.63
N LYS A 119 14.71 -7.56 -8.57
CA LYS A 119 14.64 -7.23 -9.99
C LYS A 119 13.24 -7.50 -10.54
N GLN A 120 12.66 -8.64 -10.20
CA GLN A 120 11.31 -9.00 -10.60
C GLN A 120 10.30 -7.99 -10.07
N SER A 121 10.36 -7.67 -8.78
CA SER A 121 9.41 -6.75 -8.16
C SER A 121 9.51 -5.31 -8.73
N LEU A 122 10.72 -4.83 -9.04
CA LEU A 122 10.94 -3.52 -9.65
C LEU A 122 10.48 -3.47 -11.12
N LEU A 123 10.69 -4.55 -11.88
CA LEU A 123 10.15 -4.65 -13.25
C LEU A 123 8.62 -4.71 -13.25
N ASN A 124 8.03 -5.39 -12.28
CA ASN A 124 6.58 -5.39 -12.09
C ASN A 124 6.06 -3.99 -11.75
N LEU A 125 6.75 -3.23 -10.90
CA LEU A 125 6.41 -1.83 -10.61
C LEU A 125 6.44 -0.98 -11.88
N GLY A 126 7.53 -1.01 -12.64
CA GLY A 126 7.64 -0.22 -13.88
C GLY A 126 6.54 -0.54 -14.89
N LYS A 127 6.26 -1.84 -15.10
CA LYS A 127 5.15 -2.28 -15.96
C LYS A 127 3.79 -1.73 -15.49
N LEU A 128 3.53 -1.80 -14.18
CA LEU A 128 2.25 -1.34 -13.62
C LEU A 128 2.13 0.19 -13.68
N VAL A 129 3.25 0.93 -13.55
CA VAL A 129 3.30 2.38 -13.75
C VAL A 129 2.93 2.74 -15.18
N ASP A 130 3.53 2.09 -16.18
CA ASP A 130 3.18 2.32 -17.60
C ASP A 130 1.69 2.07 -17.87
N GLU A 131 1.14 1.00 -17.31
CA GLU A 131 -0.29 0.69 -17.40
C GLU A 131 -1.15 1.74 -16.67
N GLY A 132 -0.72 2.20 -15.49
CA GLY A 132 -1.43 3.17 -14.67
C GLY A 132 -1.52 4.54 -15.34
N GLU A 133 -0.40 5.01 -15.91
CA GLU A 133 -0.34 6.26 -16.68
C GLU A 133 -1.31 6.24 -17.88
N ARG A 134 -1.45 5.09 -18.57
CA ARG A 134 -2.39 4.95 -19.69
C ARG A 134 -3.85 5.21 -19.31
N TYR A 135 -4.24 4.88 -18.08
CA TYR A 135 -5.62 5.01 -17.59
C TYR A 135 -5.82 6.14 -16.57
N GLY A 136 -4.77 6.91 -16.27
CA GLY A 136 -4.77 7.92 -15.22
C GLY A 136 -5.04 7.34 -13.83
N ILE A 137 -4.58 6.11 -13.56
CA ILE A 137 -4.70 5.43 -12.25
C ILE A 137 -3.33 5.47 -11.55
N PRO A 138 -3.21 6.13 -10.39
CA PRO A 138 -1.95 6.18 -9.65
C PRO A 138 -1.55 4.80 -9.11
N VAL A 139 -0.24 4.53 -9.19
CA VAL A 139 0.39 3.34 -8.60
C VAL A 139 1.04 3.70 -7.27
N MET A 140 0.68 2.99 -6.22
CA MET A 140 1.32 3.03 -4.91
C MET A 140 2.31 1.87 -4.79
N ALA A 141 3.59 2.18 -4.64
CA ALA A 141 4.61 1.18 -4.33
C ALA A 141 4.67 0.93 -2.83
N ILE A 142 4.74 -0.33 -2.41
CA ILE A 142 4.78 -0.72 -1.00
C ILE A 142 6.11 -1.38 -0.75
N THR A 143 7.00 -0.68 -0.03
CA THR A 143 8.30 -1.24 0.31
C THR A 143 8.08 -2.36 1.30
N ALA A 144 8.31 -3.60 0.88
CA ALA A 144 8.17 -4.78 1.70
C ALA A 144 9.56 -5.31 2.06
N VAL A 145 9.79 -5.49 3.35
CA VAL A 145 11.03 -6.07 3.87
C VAL A 145 10.79 -7.56 3.97
N GLY A 146 11.65 -8.35 3.33
CA GLY A 146 11.63 -9.81 3.45
C GLY A 146 11.95 -10.28 4.88
N LYS A 147 12.49 -11.49 5.02
CA LYS A 147 12.81 -12.06 6.35
C LYS A 147 13.87 -11.29 7.16
N GLU A 148 14.54 -10.31 6.55
CA GLU A 148 15.62 -9.52 7.16
C GLU A 148 15.08 -8.21 7.78
N LEU A 149 14.38 -8.33 8.90
CA LEU A 149 13.78 -7.20 9.64
C LEU A 149 14.81 -6.17 10.15
N GLU A 150 16.07 -6.58 10.32
CA GLU A 150 17.16 -5.74 10.84
C GLU A 150 17.60 -4.60 9.90
N LYS A 151 17.11 -4.59 8.65
CA LYS A 151 17.49 -3.59 7.64
C LYS A 151 16.54 -2.37 7.55
N ARG A 152 15.65 -2.15 8.51
CA ARG A 152 14.65 -1.05 8.48
C ARG A 152 15.19 0.29 8.99
N ASP A 153 16.43 0.64 8.66
CA ASP A 153 16.97 1.96 9.01
C ASP A 153 16.54 3.03 7.99
N ALA A 154 16.67 4.30 8.37
CA ALA A 154 16.35 5.42 7.49
C ALA A 154 17.11 5.35 6.17
N ARG A 155 18.38 4.91 6.16
CA ARG A 155 19.19 4.84 4.94
C ARG A 155 18.58 3.86 3.92
N TYR A 156 18.19 2.68 4.36
CA TYR A 156 17.58 1.65 3.54
C TYR A 156 16.18 2.07 3.08
N LEU A 157 15.35 2.62 3.97
CA LEU A 157 14.00 3.05 3.60
C LEU A 157 14.03 4.27 2.66
N SER A 158 14.95 5.24 2.85
CA SER A 158 15.17 6.34 1.91
C SER A 158 15.57 5.81 0.53
N LEU A 159 16.48 4.83 0.46
CA LEU A 159 16.87 4.19 -0.80
C LEU A 159 15.65 3.55 -1.48
N CYS A 160 14.87 2.76 -0.74
CA CYS A 160 13.71 2.07 -1.27
C CYS A 160 12.66 3.05 -1.80
N CYS A 161 12.29 4.05 -0.99
CA CYS A 161 11.31 5.05 -1.36
C CYS A 161 11.74 5.85 -2.59
N ARG A 162 13.02 6.25 -2.63
CA ARG A 162 13.56 6.98 -3.77
C ARG A 162 13.52 6.15 -5.05
N ILE A 163 13.95 4.89 -5.01
CA ILE A 163 13.87 4.00 -6.19
C ILE A 163 12.42 3.87 -6.69
N CYS A 164 11.46 3.66 -5.77
CA CYS A 164 10.05 3.53 -6.15
C CYS A 164 9.51 4.77 -6.86
N ALA A 165 9.82 5.94 -6.31
CA ALA A 165 9.38 7.22 -6.85
C ALA A 165 10.01 7.50 -8.23
N GLU A 166 11.29 7.21 -8.41
CA GLU A 166 12.02 7.36 -9.68
C GLU A 166 11.52 6.39 -10.76
N LEU A 167 11.01 5.21 -10.36
CA LEU A 167 10.31 4.28 -11.25
C LEU A 167 8.87 4.71 -11.57
N GLY A 168 8.41 5.84 -11.03
CA GLY A 168 7.16 6.49 -11.39
C GLY A 168 5.96 6.20 -10.46
N ALA A 169 6.18 5.56 -9.31
CA ALA A 169 5.14 5.44 -8.29
C ALA A 169 4.65 6.84 -7.86
N LYS A 170 3.34 7.00 -7.68
CA LYS A 170 2.72 8.28 -7.25
C LYS A 170 2.61 8.42 -5.75
N VAL A 171 2.70 7.30 -5.03
CA VAL A 171 2.72 7.22 -3.58
C VAL A 171 3.67 6.09 -3.20
N VAL A 172 4.42 6.26 -2.11
CA VAL A 172 5.18 5.16 -1.53
C VAL A 172 4.64 4.85 -0.14
N LYS A 173 4.25 3.61 0.10
CA LYS A 173 3.91 3.10 1.43
C LYS A 173 5.13 2.40 2.03
N THR A 174 5.58 2.82 3.21
CA THR A 174 6.79 2.29 3.85
C THR A 174 6.64 2.15 5.36
N TYR A 175 7.61 1.51 6.02
CA TYR A 175 7.61 1.35 7.47
C TYR A 175 8.13 2.61 8.15
N TRP A 176 7.71 2.84 9.39
CA TRP A 176 8.34 3.84 10.26
C TRP A 176 9.75 3.39 10.68
N CYS A 177 10.64 4.36 10.87
CA CYS A 177 11.96 4.18 11.46
C CYS A 177 12.37 5.44 12.24
N GLU A 178 13.43 5.35 13.04
CA GLU A 178 14.13 6.54 13.55
C GLU A 178 14.67 7.37 12.37
N ASP A 179 14.71 8.71 12.51
CA ASP A 179 15.02 9.67 11.42
C ASP A 179 14.11 9.54 10.19
N PHE A 180 12.80 9.34 10.40
CA PHE A 180 11.83 9.16 9.32
C PHE A 180 11.73 10.38 8.38
N ASP A 181 12.07 11.58 8.87
CA ASP A 181 12.16 12.81 8.09
C ASP A 181 13.14 12.72 6.93
N LYS A 182 14.22 11.93 7.08
CA LYS A 182 15.18 11.65 5.99
C LYS A 182 14.57 10.75 4.91
N VAL A 183 13.61 9.92 5.27
CA VAL A 183 12.89 9.06 4.33
C VAL A 183 11.90 9.91 3.54
N THR A 184 11.05 10.66 4.24
CA THR A 184 10.04 11.50 3.60
C THR A 184 10.66 12.64 2.80
N GLY A 185 11.64 13.35 3.36
CA GLY A 185 12.37 14.42 2.67
C GLY A 185 13.21 13.96 1.47
N GLY A 186 13.61 12.68 1.44
CA GLY A 186 14.33 12.07 0.31
C GLY A 186 13.43 11.61 -0.85
N CYS A 187 12.13 11.46 -0.60
CA CYS A 187 11.14 10.94 -1.54
C CYS A 187 10.40 12.09 -2.24
N PRO A 188 10.43 12.18 -3.59
CA PRO A 188 9.78 13.27 -4.32
C PRO A 188 8.25 13.12 -4.46
N VAL A 189 7.67 12.06 -3.88
CA VAL A 189 6.23 11.77 -3.91
C VAL A 189 5.74 11.47 -2.48
N PRO A 190 4.43 11.61 -2.19
CA PRO A 190 3.89 11.36 -0.86
C PRO A 190 4.29 10.00 -0.29
N VAL A 191 4.68 10.00 0.98
CA VAL A 191 5.01 8.79 1.74
C VAL A 191 3.89 8.50 2.73
N VAL A 192 3.39 7.27 2.73
CA VAL A 192 2.37 6.80 3.66
C VAL A 192 3.00 5.80 4.62
N MET A 193 2.90 6.07 5.90
CA MET A 193 3.39 5.18 6.94
C MET A 193 2.51 3.92 7.03
N ALA A 194 3.14 2.75 7.01
CA ALA A 194 2.49 1.47 7.26
C ALA A 194 2.21 1.28 8.76
N GLY A 195 1.25 0.41 9.08
CA GLY A 195 0.98 0.03 10.46
C GLY A 195 2.23 -0.52 11.16
N GLY A 196 2.40 -0.10 12.41
CA GLY A 196 3.46 -0.57 13.30
C GLY A 196 3.24 -2.01 13.78
N PRO A 197 4.14 -2.52 14.63
CA PRO A 197 3.92 -3.80 15.32
C PRO A 197 2.60 -3.78 16.11
N GLN A 198 2.11 -4.98 16.43
CA GLN A 198 0.97 -5.09 17.33
C GLN A 198 1.31 -4.41 18.66
N ALA A 199 0.46 -3.48 19.07
CA ALA A 199 0.55 -2.78 20.34
C ALA A 199 -0.38 -3.42 21.38
N ASP A 200 -0.05 -3.24 22.66
CA ASP A 200 -0.85 -3.76 23.78
C ASP A 200 -1.97 -2.78 24.17
N THR A 201 -1.80 -1.49 23.83
CA THR A 201 -2.78 -0.44 24.15
C THR A 201 -3.11 0.46 22.95
N GLU A 202 -4.32 1.02 22.94
CA GLU A 202 -4.73 2.04 21.95
C GLU A 202 -3.83 3.27 22.02
N LYS A 203 -3.37 3.64 23.22
CA LYS A 203 -2.48 4.77 23.43
C LYS A 203 -1.16 4.60 22.69
N GLU A 204 -0.54 3.43 22.75
CA GLU A 204 0.70 3.12 22.02
C GLU A 204 0.49 3.26 20.50
N VAL A 205 -0.66 2.81 19.98
CA VAL A 205 -1.00 3.00 18.56
C VAL A 205 -1.08 4.48 18.22
N MET A 206 -1.77 5.27 19.05
CA MET A 206 -1.93 6.71 18.81
C MET A 206 -0.61 7.48 18.93
N GLU A 207 0.25 7.11 19.88
CA GLU A 207 1.60 7.68 20.03
C GLU A 207 2.47 7.35 18.83
N PHE A 208 2.42 6.11 18.33
CA PHE A 208 3.12 5.70 17.11
C PHE A 208 2.64 6.47 15.86
N VAL A 209 1.32 6.61 15.70
CA VAL A 209 0.73 7.37 14.58
C VAL A 209 1.13 8.85 14.67
N LYS A 210 1.03 9.45 15.86
CA LYS A 210 1.41 10.84 16.09
C LYS A 210 2.89 11.08 15.78
N ASP A 211 3.78 10.20 16.25
CA ASP A 211 5.22 10.32 15.97
C ASP A 211 5.49 10.26 14.45
N GLY A 212 4.87 9.31 13.75
CA GLY A 212 4.99 9.20 12.30
C GLY A 212 4.47 10.41 11.55
N MET A 213 3.38 11.04 12.02
CA MET A 213 2.83 12.27 11.42
C MET A 213 3.70 13.49 11.72
N ASP A 214 4.20 13.64 12.94
CA ASP A 214 5.02 14.79 13.35
C ASP A 214 6.42 14.75 12.71
N ASN A 215 6.98 13.56 12.51
CA ASN A 215 8.32 13.35 11.97
C ASN A 215 8.33 12.96 10.48
N GLY A 216 7.17 12.71 9.87
CA GLY A 216 7.00 12.21 8.52
C GLY A 216 6.14 13.12 7.65
N SER A 217 6.57 14.38 7.51
CA SER A 217 6.13 15.45 6.58
C SER A 217 4.66 15.48 6.14
#